data_AF-A0A831KLY5-F1
#
_entry.id   AF-A0A831KLY5-F1
#
_cell.length_a   1.000
_cell.length_b   1.000
_cell.length_c   1.000
_cell.angle_alpha   90.00
_cell.angle_beta   90.00
_cell.angle_gamma   90.00
#
_symmetry.space_group_name_H-M   'P 1'
#
loop_
_entity.id
_entity.type
_entity.pdbx_description
1 polymer ?
#
loop_
_entity_poly.entity_id
_entity_poly.type
_entity_poly.pdbx_seq_one_letter_code
_entity_poly.pdbx_strand_id
1 'polypeptide(L)'
;NFTRESGLAKNEVRTVALDSLWNVWCGTPDGISVFDGANWRTYRRKDGLPSNVIILIAPDIDGEVWVATRGGVARFTGGRWVREESP
;
A
#
# COMPACT_ATOMS: atom_id res chain seq x y z
N ASN A 1 -4.33 13.74 -13.72
CA ASN A 1 -3.56 14.27 -12.57
C ASN A 1 -4.28 13.82 -11.31
N PHE A 2 -3.63 13.10 -10.38
CA PHE A 2 -4.25 12.59 -9.16
C PHE A 2 -3.60 13.23 -7.92
N THR A 3 -4.42 13.74 -7.01
CA THR A 3 -3.99 14.42 -5.77
C THR A 3 -4.74 13.83 -4.57
N ARG A 4 -4.50 14.40 -3.38
CA ARG A 4 -5.30 14.11 -2.18
C ARG A 4 -6.79 14.34 -2.40
N GLU A 5 -7.18 15.33 -3.20
CA GLU A 5 -8.60 15.58 -3.52
C GLU A 5 -9.19 14.47 -4.37
N SER A 6 -8.36 13.73 -5.11
CA SER A 6 -8.80 12.56 -5.88
C SER A 6 -8.98 11.30 -5.02
N GLY A 7 -8.52 11.29 -3.77
CA GLY A 7 -8.57 10.13 -2.87
C GLY A 7 -7.21 9.53 -2.49
N LEU A 8 -6.10 10.07 -3.02
CA LEU A 8 -4.74 9.72 -2.62
C LEU A 8 -4.50 10.12 -1.15
N ALA A 9 -3.73 9.33 -0.40
CA ALA A 9 -3.47 9.60 1.02
C ALA A 9 -2.71 10.92 1.23
N LYS A 10 -1.74 11.19 0.37
CA LYS A 10 -0.85 12.36 0.38
C LYS A 10 -0.37 12.66 -1.04
N ASN A 11 -0.15 13.94 -1.34
CA ASN A 11 0.44 14.37 -2.63
C ASN A 11 1.91 13.93 -2.78
N GLU A 12 2.60 13.65 -1.67
CA GLU A 12 3.95 13.06 -1.70
C GLU A 12 3.84 11.55 -1.87
N VAL A 13 4.20 11.06 -3.05
CA VAL A 13 4.31 9.63 -3.37
C VAL A 13 5.78 9.24 -3.39
N ARG A 14 6.16 8.24 -2.60
CA ARG A 14 7.54 7.76 -2.45
C ARG A 14 7.85 6.52 -3.27
N THR A 15 6.84 5.70 -3.53
CA THR A 15 6.96 4.46 -4.27
C THR A 15 5.64 4.16 -4.96
N VAL A 16 5.73 3.56 -6.15
CA VAL A 16 4.57 3.12 -6.93
C VAL A 16 4.85 1.70 -7.42
N ALA A 17 3.85 0.84 -7.36
CA ALA A 17 3.89 -0.50 -7.93
C ALA A 17 2.57 -0.85 -8.60
N LEU A 18 2.62 -1.76 -9.57
CA LEU A 18 1.48 -2.30 -10.28
C LEU A 18 1.37 -3.79 -9.94
N ASP A 19 0.22 -4.23 -9.46
CA ASP A 19 -0.02 -5.66 -9.21
C ASP A 19 -0.55 -6.39 -10.45
N SER A 20 -0.70 -7.72 -10.35
CA SER A 20 -1.20 -8.58 -11.43
C SER A 20 -2.68 -8.35 -11.78
N LEU A 21 -3.41 -7.57 -10.98
CA LEU A 21 -4.80 -7.16 -11.19
C LEU A 21 -4.91 -5.73 -11.71
N TRP A 22 -3.80 -5.11 -12.12
CA TRP A 22 -3.71 -3.75 -12.61
C TRP A 22 -4.05 -2.66 -11.58
N ASN A 23 -4.06 -2.99 -10.30
CA ASN A 23 -4.19 -1.95 -9.27
C ASN A 23 -2.87 -1.18 -9.15
N VAL A 24 -2.99 0.15 -9.05
CA VAL A 24 -1.83 1.02 -8.82
C VAL A 24 -1.70 1.26 -7.32
N TRP A 25 -0.59 0.78 -6.76
CA TRP A 25 -0.26 0.92 -5.34
C TRP A 25 0.70 2.09 -5.15
N CYS A 26 0.25 3.12 -4.43
CA CYS A 26 1.03 4.32 -4.12
C CYS A 26 1.40 4.36 -2.65
N GLY A 27 2.69 4.24 -2.34
CA GLY A 27 3.21 4.38 -0.98
C GLY A 27 3.51 5.83 -0.64
N THR A 28 3.02 6.28 0.52
CA THR A 28 3.16 7.67 0.98
C THR A 28 3.72 7.73 2.41
N PRO A 29 4.04 8.92 2.94
CA PRO A 29 4.34 9.09 4.36
C PRO A 29 3.15 8.83 5.30
N ASP A 30 1.91 8.77 4.79
CA ASP A 30 0.68 8.56 5.58
C ASP A 30 -0.20 7.42 5.03
N GLY A 31 0.43 6.29 4.71
CA GLY A 31 -0.23 5.05 4.30
C GLY A 31 -0.06 4.73 2.82
N ILE A 32 -0.78 3.70 2.40
CA ILE A 32 -0.82 3.22 1.01
C ILE A 32 -2.16 3.58 0.42
N SER A 33 -2.16 4.16 -0.78
CA SER A 33 -3.36 4.32 -1.58
C SER A 33 -3.33 3.38 -2.77
N VAL A 34 -4.43 2.68 -3.00
CA VAL A 34 -4.62 1.73 -4.09
C VAL A 34 -5.68 2.28 -5.02
N PHE A 35 -5.38 2.35 -6.31
CA PHE A 35 -6.31 2.75 -7.36
C PHE A 35 -6.66 1.55 -8.22
N ASP A 36 -7.95 1.21 -8.32
CA ASP A 36 -8.46 0.05 -9.08
C ASP A 36 -8.82 0.39 -10.54
N GLY A 37 -8.46 1.60 -11.01
CA GLY A 37 -8.88 2.13 -12.31
C GLY A 37 -10.10 3.05 -12.24
N ALA A 38 -10.85 3.03 -11.15
CA ALA A 38 -12.03 3.88 -10.92
C ALA A 38 -12.03 4.58 -9.56
N ASN A 39 -11.66 3.87 -8.49
CA ASN A 39 -11.75 4.30 -7.11
C ASN A 39 -10.42 4.22 -6.39
N TRP A 40 -10.25 5.10 -5.41
CA TRP A 40 -9.13 5.07 -4.48
C TRP A 40 -9.54 4.42 -3.16
N ARG A 41 -8.69 3.55 -2.64
CA ARG A 41 -8.78 3.04 -1.26
C ARG A 41 -7.46 3.31 -0.55
N THR A 42 -7.52 3.79 0.69
CA THR A 42 -6.32 4.07 1.49
C THR A 42 -6.26 3.17 2.72
N TYR A 43 -5.10 2.56 2.95
CA TYR A 43 -4.78 1.76 4.12
C TYR A 43 -3.71 2.45 4.98
N ARG A 44 -3.91 2.42 6.29
CA ARG A 44 -3.02 2.96 7.32
C ARG A 44 -2.73 1.90 8.38
N ARG A 45 -1.96 2.27 9.40
CA ARG A 45 -1.63 1.42 10.56
C ARG A 45 -2.87 0.84 11.23
N LYS A 46 -3.96 1.62 11.31
CA LYS A 46 -5.24 1.16 11.87
C LYS A 46 -5.89 0.03 11.06
N ASP A 47 -5.53 -0.11 9.78
CA ASP A 47 -6.09 -1.10 8.86
C ASP A 47 -5.20 -2.36 8.77
N GLY A 48 -4.15 -2.44 9.60
CA GLY A 48 -3.29 -3.62 9.71
C GLY A 48 -1.83 -3.40 9.29
N LEU A 49 -1.48 -2.26 8.68
CA LEU A 49 -0.08 -1.94 8.40
C LEU A 49 0.74 -1.81 9.70
N PRO A 50 2.05 -2.16 9.71
CA PRO A 50 2.91 -1.94 10.88
C PRO A 50 3.15 -0.45 11.17
N SER A 51 3.28 0.38 10.12
CA SER A 51 3.42 1.84 10.18
C SER A 51 2.74 2.52 8.99
N ASN A 52 2.37 3.79 9.15
CA ASN A 52 1.86 4.61 8.03
C ASN A 52 2.96 4.99 7.04
N VAL A 53 4.23 5.04 7.47
CA VAL A 53 5.30 5.51 6.61
C VAL A 53 5.77 4.37 5.71
N ILE A 54 5.43 4.46 4.42
CA ILE A 54 5.75 3.43 3.43
C ILE A 54 7.13 3.68 2.83
N ILE A 55 7.91 2.60 2.71
CA ILE A 55 9.28 2.62 2.17
C ILE A 55 9.29 1.97 0.80
N LEU A 56 8.71 0.77 0.66
CA LEU A 56 8.75 -0.02 -0.57
C LEU A 56 7.50 -0.89 -0.69
N ILE A 57 7.06 -1.09 -1.94
CA ILE A 57 5.95 -1.99 -2.30
C ILE A 57 6.49 -2.98 -3.34
N ALA A 58 6.26 -4.27 -3.11
CA ALA A 58 6.70 -5.36 -3.97
C ALA A 58 5.52 -6.33 -4.20
N PRO A 59 4.78 -6.16 -5.31
CA PRO A 59 3.79 -7.13 -5.75
C PRO A 59 4.45 -8.47 -6.12
N ASP A 60 3.75 -9.55 -5.82
CA ASP A 60 4.11 -10.92 -6.20
C ASP A 60 3.23 -11.39 -7.38
N ILE A 61 3.66 -12.43 -8.08
CA ILE A 61 2.96 -13.02 -9.22
C ILE A 61 1.61 -13.64 -8.83
N ASP A 62 1.49 -14.12 -7.59
CA ASP A 62 0.29 -14.76 -7.06
C ASP A 62 -0.79 -13.74 -6.60
N GLY A 63 -0.57 -12.45 -6.87
CA GLY A 63 -1.51 -11.37 -6.50
C GLY A 63 -1.37 -10.91 -5.05
N GLU A 64 -0.32 -11.34 -4.37
CA GLU A 64 0.04 -10.82 -3.05
C GLU A 64 0.86 -9.54 -3.18
N VAL A 65 0.83 -8.67 -2.17
CA VAL A 65 1.63 -7.45 -2.17
C VAL A 65 2.39 -7.31 -0.87
N TRP A 66 3.71 -7.35 -0.95
CA TRP A 66 4.60 -7.12 0.17
C TRP A 66 4.89 -5.63 0.34
N VAL A 67 4.91 -5.17 1.59
CA VAL A 67 5.13 -3.77 1.92
C VAL A 67 6.12 -3.66 3.07
N ALA A 68 7.22 -2.95 2.81
CA ALA A 68 8.12 -2.47 3.84
C ALA A 68 7.64 -1.10 4.35
N THR A 69 7.47 -1.00 5.67
CA THR A 69 7.14 0.26 6.35
C THR A 69 8.23 0.59 7.36
N ARG A 70 8.23 1.81 7.92
CA ARG A 70 9.15 2.14 9.03
C ARG A 70 8.95 1.30 10.31
N GLY A 71 7.86 0.54 10.42
CA GLY A 71 7.53 -0.27 11.59
C GLY A 71 7.62 -1.78 11.36
N GLY A 72 8.21 -2.22 10.23
CA GLY A 72 8.27 -3.63 9.85
C GLY A 72 7.60 -3.91 8.50
N VAL A 73 7.46 -5.20 8.19
CA VAL A 73 6.94 -5.71 6.92
C VAL A 73 5.50 -6.23 7.11
N ALA A 74 4.66 -6.03 6.11
CA ALA A 74 3.37 -6.68 6.02
C ALA A 74 3.07 -7.12 4.60
N ARG A 75 2.21 -8.12 4.49
CA ARG A 75 1.74 -8.70 3.25
C ARG A 75 0.24 -8.47 3.10
N PHE A 76 -0.18 -8.00 1.94
CA PHE A 76 -1.57 -7.94 1.54
C PHE A 76 -1.92 -9.22 0.80
N THR A 77 -2.79 -10.04 1.38
CA THR A 77 -3.20 -11.33 0.83
C THR A 77 -4.67 -11.57 1.16
N GLY A 78 -5.45 -12.05 0.19
CA GLY A 78 -6.89 -12.29 0.36
C GLY A 78 -7.68 -11.04 0.80
N GLY A 79 -7.25 -9.84 0.37
CA GLY A 79 -7.94 -8.58 0.69
C GLY A 79 -7.65 -8.00 2.08
N ARG A 80 -6.67 -8.53 2.81
CA ARG A 80 -6.32 -8.09 4.18
C ARG A 80 -4.81 -8.00 4.40
N TRP A 81 -4.41 -7.22 5.39
CA TRP A 81 -3.03 -7.12 5.85
C TRP A 81 -2.68 -8.20 6.87
N VAL A 82 -1.56 -8.88 6.64
CA VAL A 82 -0.90 -9.78 7.61
C VAL A 82 0.45 -9.15 7.95
N ARG A 83 0.70 -8.89 9.22
CA ARG A 83 2.01 -8.40 9.68
C ARG A 83 2.94 -9.59 9.81
N GLU A 84 4.14 -9.42 9.29
CA GLU A 84 5.19 -10.43 9.43
C GLU A 84 6.08 -9.96 10.58
N GLU A 85 5.92 -10.63 11.72
CA GLU A 85 6.79 -10.43 12.88
C GLU A 85 7.93 -11.45 12.78
N SER A 86 9.16 -11.02 13.02
CA SER A 86 10.24 -11.97 13.26
C SER A 86 9.89 -12.80 14.51
N PRO A 87 10.05 -14.14 14.48
CA PRO A 87 9.78 -15.00 15.62
C PRO A 87 10.62 -14.64 16.86
#